data_AF-A0A0J6V7Z6-F1
#
_entry.id   AF-A0A0J6V7Z6-F1
#
_cell.length_a   1.000
_cell.length_b   1.000
_cell.length_c   1.000
_cell.angle_alpha   90.00
_cell.angle_beta   90.00
_cell.angle_gamma   90.00
#
_symmetry.space_group_name_H-M   'P 1'
#
loop_
_entity.id
_entity.type
_entity.pdbx_description
1 polymer ?
#
loop_
_entity_poly.entity_id
_entity_poly.type
_entity_poly.pdbx_seq_one_letter_code
_entity_poly.pdbx_strand_id
1 'polypeptide(L)' 'MSKKSSSPIPAWLRRRGYSPRAMLAIASAVERTARRRGAAAEPESRCQIIPFPKRPLPPVHTDALRAAGA' A
#
# COMPACT_ATOMS: atom_id res chain seq x y z
N MET A 1 -11.89 -19.68 27.31
CA MET A 1 -11.42 -19.25 25.96
C MET A 1 -12.64 -19.06 25.07
N SER A 2 -13.01 -17.82 24.76
CA SER A 2 -14.20 -17.56 23.94
C SER A 2 -13.89 -17.95 22.49
N LYS A 3 -14.52 -19.02 22.00
CA LYS A 3 -14.48 -19.40 20.58
C LYS A 3 -15.19 -18.26 19.83
N LYS A 4 -14.44 -17.25 19.39
CA LYS A 4 -14.94 -16.23 18.47
C LYS A 4 -15.56 -16.99 17.30
N SER A 5 -16.89 -16.96 17.21
CA SER A 5 -17.62 -17.52 16.08
C SER A 5 -17.20 -16.72 14.85
N SER A 6 -16.15 -17.19 14.19
CA SER A 6 -15.63 -16.59 12.98
C SER A 6 -16.65 -16.87 11.89
N SER A 7 -17.63 -15.98 11.75
CA SER A 7 -18.53 -16.08 10.60
C SER A 7 -17.69 -15.93 9.33
N PRO A 8 -17.97 -16.75 8.31
CA PRO A 8 -17.17 -16.82 7.08
C PRO A 8 -17.22 -15.51 6.27
N ILE A 9 -18.12 -14.58 6.62
CA ILE A 9 -18.27 -13.30 5.95
C ILE A 9 -17.48 -12.23 6.71
N PRO A 10 -16.47 -11.60 6.08
CA PRO A 10 -15.70 -10.51 6.67
C PRO A 10 -16.57 -9.33 7.13
N ALA A 11 -16.19 -8.69 8.23
CA ALA A 11 -16.96 -7.58 8.82
C ALA A 11 -17.20 -6.41 7.84
N TRP A 12 -16.21 -6.11 7.00
CA TRP A 12 -16.32 -5.06 5.98
C TRP A 12 -17.37 -5.38 4.90
N LEU A 13 -17.60 -6.67 4.62
CA LEU A 13 -18.52 -7.12 3.59
C LEU A 13 -19.97 -7.09 4.07
N ARG A 14 -20.21 -7.35 5.35
CA ARG A 14 -21.56 -7.32 5.95
C ARG A 14 -22.24 -5.97 5.86
N ARG A 15 -21.47 -4.88 5.83
CA ARG A 15 -21.99 -3.50 5.80
C ARG A 15 -22.35 -3.00 4.40
N ARG A 16 -22.13 -3.81 3.35
CA ARG A 16 -22.29 -3.40 1.95
C ARG A 16 -23.69 -3.65 1.37
N GLY A 17 -24.60 -4.25 2.13
CA GLY A 17 -26.00 -4.46 1.69
C GLY A 17 -26.19 -5.55 0.63
N TYR A 18 -25.19 -6.40 0.40
CA TYR A 18 -25.32 -7.53 -0.52
C TYR A 18 -26.23 -8.63 0.03
N SER A 19 -26.84 -9.41 -0.85
CA SER A 19 -27.57 -10.62 -0.45
C SER A 19 -26.64 -11.64 0.21
N PRO A 20 -27.15 -12.50 1.11
CA PRO A 20 -26.33 -13.52 1.79
C PRO A 20 -25.52 -14.41 0.84
N ARG A 21 -26.13 -14.81 -0.28
CA ARG A 21 -25.47 -15.63 -1.31
C ARG A 21 -24.30 -14.89 -1.97
N ALA A 22 -24.47 -13.62 -2.30
CA ALA A 22 -23.41 -12.80 -2.88
C ALA A 22 -22.25 -12.60 -1.90
N MET A 23 -22.54 -12.38 -0.62
CA MET A 23 -21.50 -12.23 0.40
C MET A 23 -20.63 -13.49 0.54
N LEU A 24 -21.23 -14.69 0.52
CA LEU A 24 -20.48 -15.95 0.56
C LEU A 24 -19.63 -16.17 -0.68
N ALA A 25 -20.17 -15.88 -1.87
CA ALA A 25 -19.42 -15.99 -3.12
C ALA A 25 -18.17 -15.08 -3.11
N ILE A 26 -18.33 -13.82 -2.71
CA ILE A 26 -17.23 -12.85 -2.60
C ILE A 26 -16.22 -13.29 -1.55
N ALA A 27 -16.65 -13.70 -0.36
CA ALA A 27 -15.75 -14.19 0.69
C ALA A 27 -14.91 -15.38 0.21
N SER A 28 -15.52 -16.36 -0.47
CA SER A 28 -14.81 -17.51 -1.04
C SER A 28 -13.80 -17.14 -2.12
N ALA A 29 -14.11 -16.13 -2.95
CA ALA A 29 -13.21 -15.65 -3.99
C ALA A 29 -12.01 -14.92 -3.39
N VAL A 30 -12.23 -14.11 -2.36
CA VAL A 30 -11.17 -13.44 -1.60
C VAL A 30 -10.24 -14.47 -0.96
N GLU A 31 -10.78 -15.50 -0.30
CA GLU A 31 -9.98 -16.56 0.32
C GLU A 31 -9.15 -17.33 -0.71
N ARG A 32 -9.74 -17.73 -1.84
CA ARG A 32 -9.00 -18.38 -2.95
C ARG A 32 -7.88 -17.50 -3.48
N THR A 33 -8.12 -16.19 -3.61
CA THR A 33 -7.11 -15.24 -4.09
C THR A 33 -6.00 -15.05 -3.07
N ALA A 34 -6.33 -14.96 -1.78
CA ALA A 34 -5.35 -14.85 -0.70
C ALA A 34 -4.46 -16.11 -0.63
N ARG A 35 -5.05 -17.30 -0.72
CA ARG A 35 -4.29 -18.57 -0.78
C ARG A 35 -3.37 -18.62 -2.01
N ARG A 36 -3.84 -18.19 -3.18
CA ARG A 36 -3.02 -18.12 -4.40
C ARG A 36 -1.86 -17.14 -4.26
N ARG A 37 -2.06 -15.97 -3.64
CA ARG A 37 -0.99 -15.01 -3.39
C ARG A 37 0.03 -15.52 -2.36
N GLY A 38 -0.44 -16.23 -1.33
CA GLY A 38 0.45 -16.87 -0.35
C GLY A 38 1.28 -18.01 -0.97
N ALA A 39 0.71 -18.75 -1.93
CA ALA A 39 1.43 -19.79 -2.67
C ALA A 39 2.35 -19.23 -3.77
N ALA A 40 2.00 -18.07 -4.34
CA ALA A 40 2.81 -17.32 -5.30
C ALA A 40 3.77 -16.32 -4.62
N ALA A 41 4.11 -16.55 -3.35
CA ALA A 41 5.16 -15.81 -2.67
C ALA A 41 6.53 -16.22 -3.23
N GLU A 42 6.77 -15.89 -4.50
CA GLU A 42 8.12 -15.67 -5.00
C GLU A 42 8.76 -14.58 -4.11
N PRO A 43 9.93 -14.81 -3.51
CA PRO A 43 10.53 -13.86 -2.59
C PRO A 43 11.20 -12.68 -3.31
N GLU A 44 10.71 -12.21 -4.46
CA GLU A 44 11.47 -11.24 -5.25
C GLU A 44 10.58 -10.19 -5.93
N SER A 45 10.33 -9.12 -5.18
CA SER A 45 10.47 -7.80 -5.80
C SER A 45 10.89 -6.80 -4.73
N ARG A 46 12.16 -6.91 -4.31
CA ARG A 46 12.84 -5.79 -3.66
C ARG A 46 12.87 -4.68 -4.70
N CYS A 47 12.05 -3.65 -4.52
CA CYS A 47 12.10 -2.46 -5.36
C CYS A 47 13.57 -2.02 -5.47
N GLN A 48 14.12 -2.05 -6.68
CA GLN A 48 15.46 -1.54 -6.90
C GLN A 48 15.38 -0.02 -6.74
N ILE A 49 16.06 0.51 -5.73
CA ILE A 49 16.13 1.95 -5.52
C ILE A 49 17.04 2.51 -6.61
N ILE A 50 16.44 3.15 -7.62
CA ILE A 50 17.19 3.88 -8.65
C ILE A 50 17.56 5.24 -8.05
N PRO A 51 18.86 5.57 -7.91
CA PRO A 51 19.26 6.87 -7.39
C PRO A 51 18.91 7.98 -8.38
N PHE A 52 18.37 9.10 -7.87
CA PHE A 52 18.17 10.29 -8.69
C PHE A 52 19.52 10.94 -9.03
N PRO A 53 19.71 11.43 -10.27
CA PRO A 53 20.89 12.19 -10.63
C PRO A 53 20.96 13.49 -9.81
N LYS A 54 22.10 13.76 -9.19
CA LYS A 54 22.33 15.02 -8.47
C LYS A 54 22.27 16.17 -9.47
N ARG A 55 21.35 17.11 -9.26
CA ARG A 55 21.33 18.37 -10.02
C ARG A 55 22.51 19.24 -9.55
N PRO A 56 23.24 19.91 -10.46
CA PRO A 56 24.24 20.89 -10.06
C PRO A 56 23.55 22.00 -9.27
N LEU A 57 24.10 22.31 -8.10
CA LEU A 57 23.65 23.46 -7.30
C LEU A 57 23.99 24.73 -8.08
N PRO A 58 23.06 25.71 -8.15
CA PRO A 58 23.38 27.00 -8.72
C PRO A 58 24.50 27.64 -7.88
N PRO A 59 25.45 28.35 -8.51
CA PRO A 59 26.45 29.10 -7.77
C PRO A 59 25.75 30.12 -6.87
N VAL A 60 26.07 30.09 -5.57
CA VAL A 60 25.57 31.05 -4.60
C VAL A 60 26.22 32.39 -4.93
N HIS A 61 25.45 33.31 -5.54
CA HIS A 61 25.89 34.70 -5.73
C HIS A 61 25.86 35.40 -4.38
N THR A 62 27.00 35.40 -3.68
CA THR A 62 27.21 36.12 -2.41
C THR A 62 27.19 37.65 -2.56
N ASP A 63 27.02 38.16 -3.77
CA ASP A 63 27.15 39.60 -4.08
C ASP A 63 25.91 40.41 -3.68
N ALA A 64 24.73 39.78 -3.55
CA ALA A 64 23.49 40.49 -3.19
C ALA A 64 23.45 40.95 -1.71
N LEU A 65 24.21 40.31 -0.82
CA LEU A 65 24.24 40.67 0.61
C LEU A 65 25.18 41.86 0.92
N ARG A 66 26.15 42.17 0.04
CA ARG A 66 27.06 43.32 0.22
C ARG A 66 26.43 44.63 -0.28
N ALA A 67 25.51 44.58 -1.23
CA ALA A 67 24.89 45.78 -1.81
C ALA A 67 23.77 46.39 -0.94
N ALA A 68 23.27 45.66 0.07
CA ALA A 68 22.22 46.13 0.98
C ALA A 68 22.74 46.65 2.34
N GLY A 69 24.07 46.78 2.48
CA GLY A 69 24.71 47.22 3.72
C GLY A 69 25.97 48.05 3.45
N ALA A 70 25.78 49.27 2.96
CA ALA A 70 26.73 50.38 3.02
C ALA A 70 25.94 51.68 3.20
#